data_AF-A0A9D9TAD3-F1
#
_entry.id   AF-A0A9D9TAD3-F1
#
_cell.length_a   1.000
_cell.length_b   1.000
_cell.length_c   1.000
_cell.angle_alpha   90.00
_cell.angle_beta   90.00
_cell.angle_gamma   90.00
#
_symmetry.space_group_name_H-M   'P 1'
#
loop_
_entity.id
_entity.type
_entity.pdbx_description
1 polymer ?
#
loop_
_entity_poly.entity_id
_entity_poly.type
_entity_poly.pdbx_seq_one_letter_code
_entity_poly.pdbx_strand_id
1 'polypeptide(L)' 'MNLKNIKPTSYALLVAGLVMLLTGTYTDNGGFQLAGGMLIFITMIIALGQANGKKSAD' A
#
# COMPACT_ATOMS: atom_id res chain seq x y z
N MET A 1 2.02 7.61 -17.16
CA MET A 1 1.65 6.61 -16.12
C MET A 1 0.51 5.76 -16.64
N ASN A 2 0.72 4.45 -16.81
CA ASN A 2 -0.34 3.51 -17.19
C ASN A 2 -0.90 2.87 -15.92
N LEU A 3 -1.97 3.43 -15.36
CA LEU A 3 -2.63 2.89 -14.17
C LEU A 3 -3.15 1.46 -14.38
N LYS A 4 -3.37 1.04 -15.64
CA LYS A 4 -3.72 -0.33 -16.02
C LYS A 4 -2.62 -1.36 -15.67
N ASN A 5 -1.39 -0.92 -15.44
CA ASN A 5 -0.27 -1.80 -15.07
C ASN A 5 -0.19 -2.07 -13.56
N ILE A 6 -1.01 -1.40 -12.74
CA ILE A 6 -1.05 -1.64 -11.30
C ILE A 6 -1.75 -2.99 -11.06
N LYS A 7 -1.02 -3.93 -10.49
CA LYS A 7 -1.50 -5.26 -10.15
C LYS A 7 -2.65 -5.17 -9.13
N PRO A 8 -3.66 -6.06 -9.23
CA PRO A 8 -4.73 -6.19 -8.23
C PRO A 8 -4.19 -6.31 -6.79
N THR A 9 -3.05 -6.97 -6.62
CA THR A 9 -2.38 -7.14 -5.33
C THR A 9 -1.99 -5.81 -4.67
N SER A 10 -1.64 -4.79 -5.46
CA SER A 10 -1.34 -3.45 -4.92
C SER A 10 -2.58 -2.78 -4.35
N TYR A 11 -3.77 -3.00 -4.94
CA TYR A 11 -5.02 -2.53 -4.35
C TYR A 11 -5.36 -3.28 -3.06
N ALA A 12 -5.14 -4.59 -3.02
CA ALA A 12 -5.35 -5.40 -1.81
C ALA A 12 -4.44 -4.93 -0.66
N LEU A 13 -3.16 -4.65 -0.94
CA LEU A 13 -2.22 -4.11 0.04
C LEU A 13 -2.65 -2.72 0.53
N LEU A 14 -3.13 -1.85 -0.37
CA LEU A 14 -3.64 -0.52 0.02
C LEU A 14 -4.81 -0.65 1.00
N VAL A 15 -5.78 -1.53 0.69
CA VAL A 15 -6.94 -1.78 1.55
C VAL A 15 -6.52 -2.36 2.89
N ALA A 16 -5.61 -3.34 2.90
CA ALA A 16 -5.08 -3.92 4.14
C ALA A 16 -4.40 -2.86 5.03
N GLY A 17 -3.61 -1.97 4.42
CA GLY A 17 -2.96 -0.87 5.13
C GLY A 17 -3.95 0.12 5.72
N LEU A 18 -5.00 0.46 4.97
CA LEU A 18 -6.09 1.31 5.47
C LEU A 18 -6.84 0.66 6.63
N VAL A 19 -7.18 -0.61 6.53
CA VAL A 19 -7.85 -1.35 7.63
C VAL A 19 -6.97 -1.37 8.88
N MET A 20 -5.67 -1.65 8.72
CA MET A 20 -4.74 -1.70 9.84
C MET A 20 -4.54 -0.32 10.48
N LEU A 21 -4.42 0.73 9.66
CA LEU A 21 -4.33 2.12 10.14
C LEU A 21 -5.59 2.53 10.90
N LEU A 22 -6.78 2.28 10.32
CA LEU A 22 -8.07 2.57 10.95
C LEU A 22 -8.24 1.81 12.27
N THR A 23 -7.87 0.52 12.28
CA THR A 23 -7.88 -0.28 13.50
C THR A 23 -6.95 0.31 14.55
N GLY A 24 -5.75 0.73 14.16
CA GLY A 24 -4.79 1.41 15.03
C GLY A 24 -5.35 2.71 15.61
N THR A 25 -5.96 3.56 14.79
CA THR A 25 -6.58 4.82 15.25
C THR A 25 -7.81 4.58 16.13
N TYR A 26 -8.60 3.54 15.86
CA TYR A 26 -9.80 3.24 16.64
C TYR A 26 -9.47 2.61 17.99
N THR A 27 -8.39 1.83 18.06
CA THR A 27 -7.96 1.12 19.28
C THR A 27 -6.85 1.84 20.06
N ASP A 28 -6.48 3.06 19.65
CA ASP A 28 -5.30 3.79 20.16
C ASP A 28 -4.02 2.92 20.17
N ASN A 29 -3.90 2.01 19.19
CA ASN A 29 -2.74 1.14 19.03
C ASN A 29 -1.75 1.77 18.05
N GLY A 30 -0.73 2.42 18.61
CA GLY A 30 0.34 3.06 17.83
C GLY A 30 1.11 2.10 16.92
N GLY A 31 1.21 0.82 17.28
CA GLY A 31 1.87 -0.20 16.47
C GLY A 31 1.11 -0.50 15.18
N PHE A 32 -0.22 -0.66 15.26
CA PHE A 32 -1.06 -0.81 14.08
C PHE A 32 -1.16 0.47 13.25
N GLN A 33 -1.17 1.63 13.90
CA GLN A 33 -1.16 2.90 13.19
C GLN A 33 0.12 3.07 12.36
N LEU A 34 1.28 2.77 12.95
CA LEU A 34 2.57 2.82 12.27
C LEU A 34 2.67 1.77 11.15
N ALA A 35 2.30 0.51 11.45
CA ALA A 35 2.35 -0.57 10.47
C ALA A 35 1.43 -0.30 9.28
N GLY A 36 0.19 0.16 9.52
CA GLY A 36 -0.74 0.57 8.47
C GLY A 36 -0.21 1.71 7.62
N GLY A 37 0.35 2.75 8.25
CA GLY A 37 0.98 3.87 7.55
C GLY A 37 2.16 3.45 6.68
N MET A 38 3.07 2.62 7.21
CA MET A 38 4.21 2.09 6.47
C MET A 38 3.77 1.22 5.28
N LEU A 39 2.77 0.37 5.48
CA LEU A 39 2.25 -0.50 4.44
C LEU A 39 1.63 0.31 3.28
N ILE A 40 0.86 1.35 3.59
CA ILE A 40 0.29 2.27 2.58
C ILE A 40 1.42 2.95 1.80
N PHE A 41 2.44 3.46 2.50
CA PHE A 41 3.57 4.15 1.88
C PHE A 41 4.35 3.24 0.90
N ILE A 42 4.72 2.04 1.33
CA ILE A 42 5.43 1.07 0.48
C ILE A 42 4.56 0.68 -0.72
N THR A 43 3.27 0.44 -0.50
CA THR A 43 2.32 0.10 -1.56
C THR A 43 2.23 1.20 -2.61
N MET A 44 2.25 2.46 -2.20
CA MET A 44 2.22 3.60 -3.11
C MET A 44 3.50 3.69 -3.96
N ILE A 45 4.68 3.44 -3.37
CA ILE A 45 5.95 3.35 -4.12
C ILE A 45 5.89 2.24 -5.17
N ILE A 46 5.41 1.06 -4.77
CA ILE A 46 5.26 -0.10 -5.67
C ILE A 46 4.28 0.21 -6.80
N ALA A 47 3.13 0.81 -6.49
CA ALA A 47 2.12 1.17 -7.48
C ALA A 47 2.65 2.21 -8.47
N LEU A 48 3.42 3.21 -8.02
CA LEU A 48 4.09 4.18 -8.88
C LEU A 48 5.15 3.53 -9.78
N GLY A 49 5.91 2.58 -9.25
CA GLY A 49 6.87 1.79 -10.04
C GLY A 49 6.19 1.00 -11.16
N GLN A 50 5.06 0.36 -10.85
CA GLN A 50 4.25 -0.38 -11.83
C GLN A 50 3.61 0.56 -12.87
N ALA A 51 3.07 1.69 -12.42
CA ALA A 51 2.46 2.69 -13.30
C ALA A 51 3.46 3.35 -14.27
N ASN A 52 4.74 3.41 -13.90
CA ASN A 52 5.82 3.90 -14.76
C ASN A 52 6.39 2.84 -15.71
N GLY A 53 5.83 1.62 -15.74
CA GLY A 53 6.22 0.63 -16.74
C GLY A 53 7.62 0.03 -16.51
N LYS A 54 8.24 0.25 -15.34
CA LYS A 54 9.35 -0.62 -14.93
C LYS A 54 8.75 -2.00 -14.69
N LYS A 55 8.87 -2.84 -15.73
CA LYS A 55 8.97 -4.29 -15.61
C LYS A 55 9.80 -4.54 -14.36
N SER A 56 9.16 -5.04 -13.30
CA SER A 56 9.86 -5.56 -12.13
C SER A 56 10.98 -6.41 -12.69
N ALA A 57 12.23 -5.99 -12.46
CA ALA A 57 13.38 -6.81 -12.76
C ALA A 57 13.16 -8.16 -12.04
N ASP A 58 13.54 -9.22 -12.76
CA ASP A 58 13.60 -10.62 -12.35
C ASP A 58 13.54 -10.91 -10.85
#